data_AF-G3VKA8-F1
#
_entry.id   AF-G3VKA8-F1
#
_cell.length_a   1.000
_cell.length_b   1.000
_cell.length_c   1.000
_cell.angle_alpha   90.00
_cell.angle_beta   90.00
_cell.angle_gamma   90.00
#
_symmetry.space_group_name_H-M   'P 1'
#
loop_
_entity.id
_entity.type
_entity.pdbx_description
1 polymer ?
#
loop_
_entity_poly.entity_id
_entity_poly.type
_entity_poly.pdbx_seq_one_letter_code
_entity_poly.pdbx_strand_id
1 'polypeptide(L)'
;MWIWWFWSCLALCTADEYRDQAVRIMSEVPLIDGHNDLPWQILTKFQGKLQDQKANLTYLEGTHTNIPKLKKGFVGGQFWSAYVPCDTQNKDAVKKTLEQIDLIHRMCQMYPETFMYATRSSDIRQAFTQKKVASLIGVEGGHSIDSSLGVLRTMYSLGMRYMTLTHSCNTPWADNWLVDKGNDKAQSNGLSLFGKEVVKEMNRLGVMIDLSHVSEATMKAVLNLSQAPVIFSHSSAYRLCAHKRNVPDNILQMVNKTRSLVMVNFYNDYVSCKKDANLSQVADHLDYIKNTAGPGAVGFGGDYDGVENVPTGLEDVSTYPDLIAELLRRKWTVTEVKDALAYNLLRVFEEVEKVSNHSALPNENRITYTELEGNCKTHFGFPDHSHQHLPGVLPAVLTFLLSLWLL
;
A
#
# COMPACT_ATOMS: atom_id res chain seq x y z
N MET A 1 41.60 6.56 -45.24
CA MET A 1 40.37 5.81 -44.98
C MET A 1 40.37 5.30 -43.53
N TRP A 2 40.42 6.21 -42.54
CA TRP A 2 40.67 5.89 -41.11
C TRP A 2 39.86 6.84 -40.20
N ILE A 3 38.53 6.92 -40.38
CA ILE A 3 37.66 7.82 -39.57
C ILE A 3 36.47 7.06 -38.93
N TRP A 4 36.36 5.73 -39.13
CA TRP A 4 35.18 4.96 -38.70
C TRP A 4 35.36 4.14 -37.41
N TRP A 5 36.44 4.35 -36.65
CA TRP A 5 36.72 3.59 -35.40
C TRP A 5 36.60 4.41 -34.11
N PHE A 6 36.33 5.72 -34.19
CA PHE A 6 36.21 6.55 -32.98
C PHE A 6 34.78 6.65 -32.41
N TRP A 7 33.76 6.32 -33.20
CA TRP A 7 32.36 6.45 -32.76
C TRP A 7 31.87 5.27 -31.91
N SER A 8 32.46 4.08 -32.07
CA SER A 8 32.07 2.90 -31.29
C SER A 8 32.65 2.89 -29.86
N CYS A 9 33.75 3.60 -29.61
CA CYS A 9 34.35 3.72 -28.26
C CYS A 9 33.69 4.80 -27.39
N LEU A 10 33.06 5.83 -27.96
CA LEU A 10 32.40 6.89 -27.17
C LEU A 10 31.08 6.44 -26.53
N ALA A 11 30.36 5.48 -27.13
CA ALA A 11 29.08 5.00 -26.59
C ALA A 11 29.24 4.02 -25.40
N LEU A 12 30.40 3.38 -25.27
CA LEU A 12 30.69 2.46 -24.15
C LEU A 12 31.19 3.18 -22.89
N CYS A 13 31.80 4.37 -23.02
CA CYS A 13 32.29 5.13 -21.85
C CYS A 13 31.19 5.88 -21.08
N THR A 14 30.06 6.22 -21.71
CA THR A 14 29.00 7.04 -21.08
C THR A 14 27.99 6.22 -20.27
N ALA A 15 27.80 4.93 -20.61
CA ALA A 15 26.93 4.04 -19.84
C ALA A 15 27.48 3.78 -18.43
N ASP A 16 28.81 3.76 -18.29
CA ASP A 16 29.50 3.57 -17.01
C ASP A 16 29.36 4.81 -16.11
N GLU A 17 29.44 6.03 -16.68
CA GLU A 17 29.41 7.28 -15.92
C GLU A 17 28.08 7.53 -15.19
N TYR A 18 26.94 7.33 -15.85
CA TYR A 18 25.63 7.52 -15.20
C TYR A 18 25.36 6.47 -14.12
N ARG A 19 25.86 5.25 -14.32
CA ARG A 19 25.70 4.17 -13.34
C ARG A 19 26.57 4.41 -12.11
N ASP A 20 27.80 4.85 -12.29
CA ASP A 20 28.68 5.27 -11.19
C ASP A 20 28.11 6.46 -10.41
N GLN A 21 27.52 7.42 -11.12
CA GLN A 21 26.82 8.54 -10.49
C GLN A 21 25.59 8.07 -9.71
N ALA A 22 24.79 7.16 -10.26
CA ALA A 22 23.65 6.55 -9.57
C ALA A 22 24.08 5.87 -8.27
N VAL A 23 25.10 5.00 -8.33
CA VAL A 23 25.66 4.31 -7.16
C VAL A 23 26.14 5.30 -6.10
N ARG A 24 26.82 6.39 -6.51
CA ARG A 24 27.28 7.44 -5.59
C ARG A 24 26.11 8.13 -4.89
N ILE A 25 25.09 8.52 -5.64
CA ILE A 25 23.88 9.17 -5.09
C ILE A 25 23.17 8.23 -4.13
N MET A 26 22.96 6.96 -4.52
CA MET A 26 22.23 5.99 -3.69
C MET A 26 23.02 5.53 -2.46
N SER A 27 24.36 5.65 -2.47
CA SER A 27 25.20 5.46 -1.28
C SER A 27 25.00 6.55 -0.24
N GLU A 28 24.63 7.76 -0.67
CA GLU A 28 24.30 8.89 0.23
C GLU A 28 22.83 8.88 0.64
N VAL A 29 21.94 8.59 -0.31
CA VAL A 29 20.49 8.55 -0.12
C VAL A 29 19.95 7.22 -0.65
N PRO A 30 19.91 6.17 0.19
CA PRO A 30 19.36 4.88 -0.20
C PRO A 30 17.89 5.00 -0.63
N LEU A 31 17.47 4.07 -1.48
CA LEU A 31 16.10 4.00 -1.97
C LEU A 31 15.14 3.56 -0.84
N ILE A 32 13.96 4.19 -0.80
CA ILE A 32 12.79 3.73 -0.05
C ILE A 32 11.76 3.22 -1.04
N ASP A 33 11.48 1.92 -0.99
CA ASP A 33 10.42 1.30 -1.79
C ASP A 33 9.12 1.17 -1.00
N GLY A 34 8.00 1.51 -1.64
CA GLY A 34 6.67 1.58 -1.03
C GLY A 34 5.92 0.26 -0.93
N HIS A 35 6.31 -0.78 -1.66
CA HIS A 35 5.53 -2.01 -1.72
C HIS A 35 6.34 -3.21 -2.22
N ASN A 36 6.44 -4.24 -1.37
CA ASN A 36 7.09 -5.51 -1.69
C ASN A 36 6.43 -6.67 -0.93
N ASP A 37 6.09 -7.73 -1.66
CA ASP A 37 5.32 -8.88 -1.20
C ASP A 37 6.17 -10.09 -0.79
N LEU A 38 7.45 -9.88 -0.47
CA LEU A 38 8.27 -10.94 0.12
C LEU A 38 7.56 -11.68 1.29
N PRO A 39 6.84 -11.01 2.22
CA PRO A 39 6.08 -11.72 3.25
C PRO A 39 5.06 -12.73 2.68
N TRP A 40 4.36 -12.37 1.60
CA TRP A 40 3.44 -13.28 0.91
C TRP A 40 4.17 -14.48 0.27
N GLN A 41 5.35 -14.26 -0.32
CA GLN A 41 6.17 -15.36 -0.85
C GLN A 41 6.63 -16.30 0.26
N ILE A 42 7.02 -15.77 1.42
CA ILE A 42 7.41 -16.60 2.57
C ILE A 42 6.23 -17.40 3.12
N LEU A 43 5.03 -16.80 3.17
CA LEU A 43 3.82 -17.52 3.54
C LEU A 43 3.50 -18.65 2.56
N THR A 44 3.46 -18.37 1.27
CA THR A 44 3.01 -19.34 0.26
C THR A 44 4.02 -20.44 -0.03
N LYS A 45 5.32 -20.12 -0.07
CA LYS A 45 6.37 -21.10 -0.36
C LYS A 45 6.82 -21.89 0.87
N PHE A 46 6.77 -21.29 2.05
CA PHE A 46 7.36 -21.85 3.28
C PHE A 46 6.40 -21.87 4.47
N GLN A 47 5.10 -21.61 4.26
CA GLN A 47 4.08 -21.60 5.33
C GLN A 47 4.42 -20.63 6.47
N GLY A 48 5.13 -19.52 6.16
CA GLY A 48 5.56 -18.53 7.16
C GLY A 48 6.76 -18.96 8.03
N LYS A 49 7.37 -20.11 7.74
CA LYS A 49 8.45 -20.71 8.54
C LYS A 49 9.82 -20.16 8.12
N LEU A 50 10.23 -19.05 8.72
CA LEU A 50 11.55 -18.44 8.49
C LEU A 50 12.75 -19.33 8.88
N GLN A 51 12.54 -20.35 9.73
CA GLN A 51 13.58 -21.31 10.10
C GLN A 51 13.78 -22.43 9.07
N ASP A 52 12.89 -22.55 8.06
CA ASP A 52 13.15 -23.44 6.94
C ASP A 52 14.43 -22.98 6.24
N GLN A 53 15.36 -23.89 6.01
CA GLN A 53 16.63 -23.56 5.36
C GLN A 53 16.40 -22.92 3.98
N LYS A 54 15.37 -23.34 3.24
CA LYS A 54 15.01 -22.75 1.93
C LYS A 54 14.43 -21.34 2.04
N ALA A 55 13.94 -20.94 3.21
CA ALA A 55 13.42 -19.61 3.48
C ALA A 55 14.50 -18.61 3.91
N ASN A 56 15.77 -19.02 3.98
CA ASN A 56 16.84 -18.16 4.47
C ASN A 56 17.10 -17.00 3.51
N LEU A 57 16.83 -15.78 3.96
CA LEU A 57 16.88 -14.58 3.14
C LEU A 57 18.27 -14.20 2.62
N THR A 58 19.34 -14.82 3.11
CA THR A 58 20.70 -14.58 2.60
C THR A 58 20.97 -15.32 1.29
N TYR A 59 20.27 -16.43 1.04
CA TYR A 59 20.42 -17.27 -0.15
C TYR A 59 19.08 -17.71 -0.73
N LEU A 60 18.00 -16.97 -0.42
CA LEU A 60 16.68 -17.23 -0.97
C LEU A 60 16.73 -17.06 -2.49
N GLU A 61 16.21 -18.07 -3.18
CA GLU A 61 16.12 -18.15 -4.64
C GLU A 61 14.64 -18.17 -5.09
N GLY A 62 14.42 -17.84 -6.36
CA GLY A 62 13.07 -17.86 -6.94
C GLY A 62 12.15 -16.76 -6.44
N THR A 63 12.71 -15.67 -5.91
CA THR A 63 12.05 -14.42 -5.53
C THR A 63 12.79 -13.23 -6.13
N HIS A 64 12.07 -12.13 -6.31
CA HIS A 64 12.65 -10.83 -6.67
C HIS A 64 13.48 -10.26 -5.51
N THR A 65 13.24 -10.70 -4.27
CA THR A 65 13.89 -10.14 -3.09
C THR A 65 14.68 -11.18 -2.30
N ASN A 66 15.91 -10.82 -1.95
CA ASN A 66 16.72 -11.44 -0.91
C ASN A 66 17.72 -10.40 -0.36
N ILE A 67 18.44 -10.72 0.72
CA ILE A 67 19.35 -9.79 1.39
C ILE A 67 20.48 -9.30 0.47
N PRO A 68 21.22 -10.16 -0.26
CA PRO A 68 22.24 -9.71 -1.21
C PRO A 68 21.69 -8.78 -2.30
N LYS A 69 20.50 -9.08 -2.85
CA LYS A 69 19.86 -8.26 -3.88
C LYS A 69 19.49 -6.88 -3.34
N LEU A 70 18.87 -6.79 -2.16
CA LEU A 70 18.54 -5.51 -1.51
C LEU A 70 19.78 -4.62 -1.34
N LYS A 71 20.89 -5.22 -0.86
CA LYS A 71 22.17 -4.51 -0.70
C LYS A 71 22.73 -4.02 -2.03
N LYS A 72 22.72 -4.88 -3.06
CA LYS A 72 23.20 -4.52 -4.41
C LYS A 72 22.31 -3.45 -5.08
N GLY A 73 21.03 -3.40 -4.73
CA GLY A 73 20.07 -2.40 -5.18
C GLY A 73 20.08 -1.09 -4.41
N PHE A 74 20.92 -0.97 -3.37
CA PHE A 74 20.97 0.22 -2.50
C PHE A 74 19.61 0.57 -1.87
N VAL A 75 18.82 -0.45 -1.54
CA VAL A 75 17.58 -0.29 -0.79
C VAL A 75 17.93 -0.04 0.68
N GLY A 76 17.53 1.10 1.22
CA GLY A 76 17.71 1.44 2.63
C GLY A 76 16.40 1.57 3.40
N GLY A 77 15.26 1.56 2.72
CA GLY A 77 13.94 1.48 3.33
C GLY A 77 13.00 0.64 2.48
N GLN A 78 12.17 -0.16 3.14
CA GLN A 78 11.17 -1.00 2.50
C GLN A 78 9.91 -1.01 3.35
N PHE A 79 8.78 -0.70 2.72
CA PHE A 79 7.49 -1.11 3.25
C PHE A 79 7.19 -2.54 2.79
N TRP A 80 7.13 -3.44 3.75
CA TRP A 80 6.75 -4.84 3.54
C TRP A 80 5.23 -4.94 3.55
N SER A 81 4.67 -5.53 2.49
CA SER A 81 3.23 -5.71 2.36
C SER A 81 2.76 -6.82 3.30
N ALA A 82 1.91 -6.46 4.27
CA ALA A 82 1.11 -7.38 5.05
C ALA A 82 -0.20 -7.69 4.31
N TYR A 83 -0.04 -8.25 3.10
CA TYR A 83 -1.12 -8.62 2.20
C TYR A 83 -1.86 -9.87 2.66
N VAL A 84 -3.20 -9.87 2.49
CA VAL A 84 -4.03 -11.06 2.54
C VAL A 84 -5.02 -11.06 1.37
N PRO A 85 -5.29 -12.22 0.72
CA PRO A 85 -6.18 -12.27 -0.44
C PRO A 85 -7.61 -11.82 -0.15
N CYS A 86 -8.28 -11.26 -1.16
CA CYS A 86 -9.66 -10.76 -1.07
C CYS A 86 -10.68 -11.83 -0.63
N ASP A 87 -10.43 -13.11 -0.93
CA ASP A 87 -11.33 -14.21 -0.56
C ASP A 87 -11.31 -14.53 0.95
N THR A 88 -10.41 -13.89 1.72
CA THR A 88 -10.36 -13.93 3.18
C THR A 88 -11.29 -12.90 3.84
N GLN A 89 -11.78 -11.91 3.09
CA GLN A 89 -12.75 -10.93 3.57
C GLN A 89 -14.01 -11.63 4.11
N ASN A 90 -14.53 -11.16 5.24
CA ASN A 90 -15.63 -11.78 5.99
C ASN A 90 -15.36 -13.24 6.43
N LYS A 91 -14.09 -13.65 6.50
CA LYS A 91 -13.64 -14.96 6.99
C LYS A 91 -12.51 -14.82 8.01
N ASP A 92 -11.26 -14.92 7.56
CA ASP A 92 -10.06 -14.98 8.38
C ASP A 92 -9.04 -13.86 8.05
N ALA A 93 -9.47 -12.80 7.35
CA ALA A 93 -8.64 -11.65 6.99
C ALA A 93 -7.87 -11.09 8.18
N VAL A 94 -8.56 -10.71 9.26
CA VAL A 94 -7.92 -10.12 10.46
C VAL A 94 -6.83 -11.04 11.00
N LYS A 95 -7.12 -12.34 11.16
CA LYS A 95 -6.16 -13.32 11.66
C LYS A 95 -4.92 -13.39 10.76
N LYS A 96 -5.12 -13.55 9.46
CA LYS A 96 -4.01 -13.67 8.50
C LYS A 96 -3.18 -12.39 8.41
N THR A 97 -3.81 -11.21 8.51
CA THR A 97 -3.06 -9.95 8.54
C THR A 97 -2.18 -9.88 9.79
N LEU A 98 -2.67 -10.32 10.96
CA LEU A 98 -1.84 -10.42 12.16
C LEU A 98 -0.67 -11.39 11.99
N GLU A 99 -0.88 -12.54 11.33
CA GLU A 99 0.19 -13.51 11.03
C GLU A 99 1.24 -12.93 10.05
N GLN A 100 0.83 -12.14 9.07
CA GLN A 100 1.73 -11.44 8.14
C GLN A 100 2.53 -10.33 8.86
N ILE A 101 1.89 -9.57 9.75
CA ILE A 101 2.56 -8.57 10.59
C ILE A 101 3.61 -9.24 11.49
N ASP A 102 3.25 -10.33 12.16
CA ASP A 102 4.17 -11.15 12.98
C ASP A 102 5.35 -11.66 12.14
N LEU A 103 5.10 -12.15 10.92
CA LEU A 103 6.14 -12.61 10.02
C LEU A 103 7.16 -11.51 9.71
N ILE A 104 6.71 -10.28 9.45
CA ILE A 104 7.59 -9.13 9.20
C ILE A 104 8.40 -8.80 10.46
N HIS A 105 7.81 -8.83 11.65
CA HIS A 105 8.53 -8.63 12.92
C HIS A 105 9.61 -9.69 13.12
N ARG A 106 9.27 -10.97 12.98
CA ARG A 106 10.22 -12.09 13.12
C ARG A 106 11.32 -12.04 12.07
N MET A 107 11.02 -11.61 10.85
CA MET A 107 12.01 -11.40 9.79
C MET A 107 13.06 -10.36 10.23
N CYS A 108 12.61 -9.22 10.77
CA CYS A 108 13.52 -8.20 11.28
C CYS A 108 14.36 -8.69 12.47
N GLN A 109 13.75 -9.48 13.36
CA GLN A 109 14.44 -10.06 14.53
C GLN A 109 15.47 -11.13 14.15
N MET A 110 15.22 -11.90 13.08
CA MET A 110 16.08 -12.98 12.62
C MET A 110 17.31 -12.49 11.87
N TYR A 111 17.21 -11.34 11.20
CA TYR A 111 18.30 -10.73 10.42
C TYR A 111 18.59 -9.28 10.89
N PRO A 112 18.92 -9.07 12.18
CA PRO A 112 19.05 -7.73 12.75
C PRO A 112 20.27 -6.96 12.24
N GLU A 113 21.24 -7.63 11.63
CA GLU A 113 22.38 -7.02 10.93
C GLU A 113 21.97 -6.37 9.60
N THR A 114 20.84 -6.79 9.02
CA THR A 114 20.33 -6.27 7.75
C THR A 114 19.12 -5.37 7.95
N PHE A 115 18.12 -5.82 8.72
CA PHE A 115 16.85 -5.13 8.88
C PHE A 115 16.79 -4.35 10.19
N MET A 116 16.24 -3.15 10.14
CA MET A 116 15.85 -2.38 11.32
C MET A 116 14.35 -2.13 11.25
N TYR A 117 13.59 -2.75 12.15
CA TYR A 117 12.17 -2.47 12.26
C TYR A 117 11.95 -0.99 12.58
N ALA A 118 11.11 -0.33 11.80
CA ALA A 118 10.92 1.12 11.82
C ALA A 118 9.43 1.45 11.77
N THR A 119 9.04 2.50 12.50
CA THR A 119 7.65 2.94 12.54
C THR A 119 7.49 4.45 12.46
N ARG A 120 8.58 5.20 12.26
CA ARG A 120 8.56 6.65 12.12
C ARG A 120 9.48 7.08 10.99
N SER A 121 9.25 8.28 10.46
CA SER A 121 10.17 8.91 9.51
C SER A 121 11.59 9.03 10.07
N SER A 122 11.72 9.32 11.38
CA SER A 122 13.00 9.37 12.10
C SER A 122 13.73 8.02 12.14
N ASP A 123 12.97 6.92 12.25
CA ASP A 123 13.54 5.57 12.31
C ASP A 123 14.17 5.21 10.95
N ILE A 124 13.56 5.62 9.85
CA ILE A 124 14.14 5.43 8.51
C ILE A 124 15.51 6.13 8.41
N ARG A 125 15.59 7.38 8.87
CA ARG A 125 16.85 8.15 8.88
C ARG A 125 17.91 7.50 9.79
N GLN A 126 17.48 6.92 10.90
CA GLN A 126 18.37 6.16 11.78
C GLN A 126 18.86 4.87 11.10
N ALA A 127 18.01 4.14 10.38
CA ALA A 127 18.42 2.94 9.63
C ALA A 127 19.47 3.27 8.57
N PHE A 128 19.28 4.38 7.83
CA PHE A 128 20.24 4.85 6.84
C PHE A 128 21.62 5.09 7.47
N THR A 129 21.65 5.75 8.64
CA THR A 129 22.88 6.02 9.39
C THR A 129 23.55 4.72 9.85
N GLN A 130 22.76 3.72 10.25
CA GLN A 130 23.24 2.39 10.65
C GLN A 130 23.54 1.47 9.47
N LYS A 131 23.35 1.93 8.21
CA LYS A 131 23.48 1.13 6.99
C LYS A 131 22.63 -0.15 7.01
N LYS A 132 21.43 -0.05 7.59
CA LYS A 132 20.40 -1.09 7.62
C LYS A 132 19.23 -0.72 6.72
N VAL A 133 18.42 -1.71 6.36
CA VAL A 133 17.16 -1.51 5.66
C VAL A 133 16.07 -1.23 6.69
N ALA A 134 15.56 0.01 6.71
CA ALA A 134 14.38 0.37 7.49
C ALA A 134 13.20 -0.49 7.02
N SER A 135 12.65 -1.31 7.90
CA SER A 135 11.59 -2.26 7.59
C SER A 135 10.30 -1.81 8.25
N LEU A 136 9.37 -1.33 7.42
CA LEU A 136 8.07 -0.81 7.83
C LEU A 136 6.96 -1.74 7.35
N ILE A 137 5.76 -1.56 7.90
CA ILE A 137 4.61 -2.39 7.58
C ILE A 137 3.55 -1.55 6.87
N GLY A 138 3.16 -2.03 5.69
CA GLY A 138 1.98 -1.58 4.96
C GLY A 138 0.91 -2.67 4.96
N VAL A 139 -0.31 -2.37 5.41
CA VAL A 139 -1.41 -3.34 5.33
C VAL A 139 -2.15 -3.14 4.02
N GLU A 140 -2.15 -4.16 3.17
CA GLU A 140 -2.73 -4.07 1.84
C GLU A 140 -4.17 -4.61 1.80
N GLY A 141 -5.12 -3.68 1.85
CA GLY A 141 -6.54 -3.94 1.72
C GLY A 141 -7.30 -3.76 3.02
N GLY A 142 -8.31 -2.87 2.99
CA GLY A 142 -9.14 -2.52 4.14
C GLY A 142 -10.03 -3.65 4.67
N HIS A 143 -10.17 -4.76 3.93
CA HIS A 143 -10.79 -5.98 4.46
C HIS A 143 -10.02 -6.54 5.66
N SER A 144 -8.74 -6.21 5.80
CA SER A 144 -7.90 -6.54 6.95
C SER A 144 -8.44 -6.00 8.28
N ILE A 145 -9.13 -4.86 8.29
CA ILE A 145 -9.71 -4.28 9.51
C ILE A 145 -11.12 -4.78 9.82
N ASP A 146 -11.72 -5.59 8.94
CA ASP A 146 -13.09 -6.09 9.05
C ASP A 146 -14.10 -5.01 9.48
N SER A 147 -14.00 -3.85 8.83
CA SER A 147 -14.83 -2.66 9.11
C SER A 147 -14.84 -2.22 10.59
N SER A 148 -13.72 -2.40 11.30
CA SER A 148 -13.57 -2.04 12.72
C SER A 148 -12.46 -1.04 12.96
N LEU A 149 -12.82 0.14 13.50
CA LEU A 149 -11.85 1.15 13.94
C LEU A 149 -10.99 0.65 15.12
N GLY A 150 -11.51 -0.28 15.91
CA GLY A 150 -10.74 -0.95 16.97
C GLY A 150 -9.58 -1.76 16.38
N VAL A 151 -9.87 -2.57 15.35
CA VAL A 151 -8.85 -3.37 14.65
C VAL A 151 -7.85 -2.46 13.93
N LEU A 152 -8.31 -1.38 13.29
CA LEU A 152 -7.43 -0.36 12.69
C LEU A 152 -6.40 0.18 13.71
N ARG A 153 -6.86 0.57 14.90
CA ARG A 153 -5.97 1.03 15.98
C ARG A 153 -5.02 -0.05 16.47
N THR A 154 -5.50 -1.28 16.61
CA THR A 154 -4.66 -2.43 16.99
C THR A 154 -3.55 -2.65 15.94
N MET A 155 -3.86 -2.62 14.65
CA MET A 155 -2.87 -2.76 13.58
C MET A 155 -1.84 -1.62 13.61
N TYR A 156 -2.27 -0.38 13.87
CA TYR A 156 -1.36 0.74 14.09
C TYR A 156 -0.40 0.48 15.26
N SER A 157 -0.91 0.01 16.40
CA SER A 157 -0.08 -0.35 17.57
C SER A 157 0.89 -1.49 17.28
N LEU A 158 0.53 -2.40 16.38
CA LEU A 158 1.39 -3.49 15.92
C LEU A 158 2.39 -3.07 14.84
N GLY A 159 2.35 -1.82 14.35
CA GLY A 159 3.36 -1.30 13.43
C GLY A 159 2.89 -0.82 12.08
N MET A 160 1.61 -0.99 11.74
CA MET A 160 1.08 -0.53 10.46
C MET A 160 1.30 0.99 10.32
N ARG A 161 1.92 1.41 9.21
CA ARG A 161 2.18 2.83 8.90
C ARG A 161 1.58 3.33 7.59
N TYR A 162 1.14 2.43 6.73
CA TYR A 162 0.07 2.74 5.78
C TYR A 162 -0.98 1.64 5.76
N MET A 163 -2.17 1.98 5.26
CA MET A 163 -3.18 1.00 4.85
C MET A 163 -3.68 1.34 3.46
N THR A 164 -3.64 0.35 2.56
CA THR A 164 -4.30 0.40 1.26
C THR A 164 -5.79 0.20 1.48
N LEU A 165 -6.62 1.16 1.08
CA LEU A 165 -8.05 1.17 1.48
C LEU A 165 -8.82 -0.04 0.95
N THR A 166 -8.45 -0.54 -0.23
CA THR A 166 -8.99 -1.76 -0.84
C THR A 166 -7.83 -2.56 -1.45
N HIS A 167 -7.98 -3.86 -1.63
CA HIS A 167 -7.20 -4.58 -2.64
C HIS A 167 -8.09 -4.67 -3.91
N SER A 168 -8.00 -5.72 -4.73
CA SER A 168 -8.87 -5.97 -5.89
C SER A 168 -10.26 -6.52 -5.51
N CYS A 169 -10.89 -5.89 -4.50
CA CYS A 169 -12.24 -6.17 -4.03
C CYS A 169 -12.74 -4.96 -3.22
N ASN A 170 -14.04 -4.68 -3.28
CA ASN A 170 -14.65 -3.66 -2.42
C ASN A 170 -14.58 -4.10 -0.95
N THR A 171 -14.52 -3.11 -0.06
CA THR A 171 -14.95 -3.29 1.34
C THR A 171 -16.37 -2.71 1.48
N PRO A 172 -17.08 -2.97 2.59
CA PRO A 172 -18.37 -2.32 2.84
C PRO A 172 -18.35 -0.79 2.89
N TRP A 173 -17.17 -0.16 2.80
CA TRP A 173 -16.99 1.27 3.00
C TRP A 173 -16.08 1.97 1.98
N ALA A 174 -15.48 1.24 1.04
CA ALA A 174 -14.67 1.78 -0.05
C ALA A 174 -14.73 0.91 -1.32
N ASP A 175 -14.72 1.58 -2.48
CA ASP A 175 -14.78 0.94 -3.80
C ASP A 175 -13.39 0.73 -4.42
N ASN A 176 -13.17 -0.44 -5.02
CA ASN A 176 -11.91 -0.82 -5.64
C ASN A 176 -11.84 -0.53 -7.15
N TRP A 177 -10.63 -0.62 -7.72
CA TRP A 177 -10.33 -0.30 -9.11
C TRP A 177 -11.09 -1.12 -10.16
N LEU A 178 -11.55 -2.33 -9.82
CA LEU A 178 -12.38 -3.16 -10.71
C LEU A 178 -13.74 -2.53 -11.01
N VAL A 179 -14.21 -1.59 -10.18
CA VAL A 179 -15.40 -0.78 -10.44
C VAL A 179 -15.22 0.05 -11.72
N ASP A 180 -14.05 0.67 -11.91
CA ASP A 180 -13.78 1.50 -13.09
C ASP A 180 -13.60 0.67 -14.37
N LYS A 181 -13.40 -0.63 -14.24
CA LYS A 181 -13.38 -1.61 -15.34
C LYS A 181 -14.78 -2.16 -15.66
N GLY A 182 -15.76 -1.95 -14.79
CA GLY A 182 -17.11 -2.52 -14.88
C GLY A 182 -17.20 -3.98 -14.42
N ASN A 183 -16.16 -4.49 -13.74
CA ASN A 183 -16.14 -5.84 -13.19
C ASN A 183 -16.88 -5.92 -11.85
N ASP A 184 -16.76 -4.89 -11.02
CA ASP A 184 -17.45 -4.76 -9.74
C ASP A 184 -18.45 -3.59 -9.76
N LYS A 185 -19.44 -3.64 -8.87
CA LYS A 185 -20.39 -2.53 -8.68
C LYS A 185 -19.83 -1.49 -7.72
N ALA A 186 -20.06 -0.22 -8.00
CA ALA A 186 -19.84 0.86 -7.03
C ALA A 186 -20.83 0.71 -5.87
N GLN A 187 -20.36 0.26 -4.70
CA GLN A 187 -21.19 0.10 -3.50
C GLN A 187 -21.23 1.40 -2.70
N SER A 188 -20.07 2.04 -2.56
CA SER A 188 -19.90 3.26 -1.76
C SER A 188 -19.91 4.55 -2.58
N ASN A 189 -19.83 4.44 -3.92
CA ASN A 189 -19.57 5.54 -4.84
C ASN A 189 -18.34 6.37 -4.41
N GLY A 190 -17.27 5.67 -4.04
CA GLY A 190 -16.06 6.25 -3.45
C GLY A 190 -15.85 5.80 -2.00
N LEU A 191 -16.43 6.55 -1.05
CA LEU A 191 -16.38 6.25 0.39
C LEU A 191 -17.79 6.34 0.99
N SER A 192 -18.18 5.33 1.77
CA SER A 192 -19.40 5.39 2.59
C SER A 192 -19.24 6.37 3.74
N LEU A 193 -20.31 6.58 4.54
CA LEU A 193 -20.21 7.39 5.76
C LEU A 193 -19.17 6.80 6.72
N PHE A 194 -19.16 5.49 6.91
CA PHE A 194 -18.16 4.82 7.73
C PHE A 194 -16.75 4.93 7.12
N GLY A 195 -16.61 4.84 5.79
CA GLY A 195 -15.31 5.00 5.13
C GLY A 195 -14.67 6.37 5.38
N LYS A 196 -15.49 7.43 5.49
CA LYS A 196 -15.02 8.76 5.91
C LYS A 196 -14.51 8.76 7.34
N GLU A 197 -15.14 8.00 8.24
CA GLU A 197 -14.69 7.84 9.63
C GLU A 197 -13.36 7.06 9.72
N VAL A 198 -13.15 6.07 8.85
CA VAL A 198 -11.87 5.37 8.70
C VAL A 198 -10.76 6.35 8.30
N VAL A 199 -10.97 7.17 7.26
CA VAL A 199 -10.01 8.18 6.81
C VAL A 199 -9.65 9.17 7.94
N LYS A 200 -10.65 9.65 8.69
CA LYS A 200 -10.43 10.55 9.83
C LYS A 200 -9.60 9.88 10.93
N GLU A 201 -9.89 8.63 11.26
CA GLU A 201 -9.14 7.90 12.28
C GLU A 201 -7.69 7.62 11.83
N MET A 202 -7.46 7.32 10.55
CA MET A 202 -6.12 7.20 9.98
C MET A 202 -5.33 8.52 10.08
N ASN A 203 -5.96 9.65 9.74
CA ASN A 203 -5.34 10.97 9.94
C ASN A 203 -5.01 11.23 11.42
N ARG A 204 -5.93 10.94 12.34
CA ARG A 204 -5.70 11.10 13.79
C ARG A 204 -4.54 10.23 14.30
N LEU A 205 -4.42 9.00 13.80
CA LEU A 205 -3.35 8.07 14.17
C LEU A 205 -1.98 8.42 13.57
N GLY A 206 -1.95 9.16 12.45
CA GLY A 206 -0.72 9.32 11.66
C GLY A 206 -0.41 8.09 10.81
N VAL A 207 -1.44 7.44 10.25
CA VAL A 207 -1.30 6.37 9.26
C VAL A 207 -1.41 6.98 7.87
N MET A 208 -0.44 6.70 7.00
CA MET A 208 -0.53 7.07 5.58
C MET A 208 -1.70 6.34 4.92
N ILE A 209 -2.54 7.08 4.22
CA ILE A 209 -3.62 6.48 3.43
C ILE A 209 -3.04 6.11 2.06
N ASP A 210 -3.15 4.83 1.70
CA ASP A 210 -2.71 4.34 0.40
C ASP A 210 -3.90 4.13 -0.54
N LEU A 211 -3.80 4.75 -1.72
CA LEU A 211 -4.79 4.77 -2.79
C LEU A 211 -4.47 3.82 -3.95
N SER A 212 -3.45 2.98 -3.81
CA SER A 212 -3.32 1.81 -4.69
C SER A 212 -4.59 0.95 -4.60
N HIS A 213 -4.95 0.29 -5.70
CA HIS A 213 -6.13 -0.59 -5.84
C HIS A 213 -7.51 0.06 -5.70
N VAL A 214 -7.66 1.34 -5.36
CA VAL A 214 -8.98 1.96 -5.21
C VAL A 214 -9.57 2.40 -6.55
N SER A 215 -10.88 2.66 -6.59
CA SER A 215 -11.53 3.32 -7.73
C SER A 215 -11.16 4.80 -7.84
N GLU A 216 -11.30 5.40 -9.02
CA GLU A 216 -11.11 6.85 -9.23
C GLU A 216 -12.05 7.68 -8.34
N ALA A 217 -13.28 7.21 -8.09
CA ALA A 217 -14.22 7.84 -7.17
C ALA A 217 -13.67 7.88 -5.74
N THR A 218 -13.08 6.77 -5.27
CA THR A 218 -12.43 6.68 -3.96
C THR A 218 -11.18 7.55 -3.89
N MET A 219 -10.36 7.60 -4.95
CA MET A 219 -9.20 8.50 -5.04
C MET A 219 -9.63 9.96 -4.80
N LYS A 220 -10.65 10.43 -5.54
CA LYS A 220 -11.18 11.80 -5.39
C LYS A 220 -11.74 12.05 -4.00
N ALA A 221 -12.51 11.11 -3.46
CA ALA A 221 -13.14 11.25 -2.15
C ALA A 221 -12.08 11.42 -1.05
N VAL A 222 -11.03 10.61 -1.07
CA VAL A 222 -9.94 10.67 -0.08
C VAL A 222 -9.09 11.93 -0.26
N LEU A 223 -8.70 12.28 -1.48
CA LEU A 223 -7.88 13.47 -1.74
C LEU A 223 -8.59 14.78 -1.35
N ASN A 224 -9.93 14.80 -1.34
CA ASN A 224 -10.72 15.93 -0.85
C ASN A 224 -10.95 15.90 0.66
N LEU A 225 -10.87 14.74 1.31
CA LEU A 225 -11.24 14.56 2.72
C LEU A 225 -10.02 14.53 3.66
N SER A 226 -8.92 13.90 3.24
CA SER A 226 -7.75 13.70 4.08
C SER A 226 -7.13 15.02 4.49
N GLN A 227 -6.77 15.14 5.77
CA GLN A 227 -6.07 16.30 6.32
C GLN A 227 -4.56 16.22 6.13
N ALA A 228 -4.03 15.05 5.76
CA ALA A 228 -2.63 14.80 5.46
C ALA A 228 -2.46 14.39 3.98
N PRO A 229 -1.26 14.56 3.39
CA PRO A 229 -0.96 13.97 2.09
C PRO A 229 -1.13 12.45 2.11
N VAL A 230 -1.47 11.89 0.96
CA VAL A 230 -1.68 10.45 0.79
C VAL A 230 -0.61 9.85 -0.13
N ILE A 231 -0.58 8.52 -0.24
CA ILE A 231 0.31 7.82 -1.14
C ILE A 231 -0.48 6.95 -2.12
N PHE A 232 0.15 6.64 -3.25
CA PHE A 232 -0.12 5.45 -4.04
C PHE A 232 1.14 4.59 -3.92
N SER A 233 1.14 3.59 -3.05
CA SER A 233 2.33 2.78 -2.72
C SER A 233 2.91 2.00 -3.90
N HIS A 234 2.10 1.65 -4.90
CA HIS A 234 2.52 0.97 -6.13
C HIS A 234 1.47 1.20 -7.25
N SER A 235 1.49 2.38 -7.87
CA SER A 235 0.63 2.69 -9.04
C SER A 235 1.38 3.55 -10.05
N SER A 236 1.12 3.36 -11.35
CA SER A 236 1.84 4.05 -12.43
C SER A 236 0.94 5.06 -13.16
N ALA A 237 1.46 5.75 -14.18
CA ALA A 237 0.70 6.76 -14.94
C ALA A 237 -0.31 6.18 -15.96
N TYR A 238 -1.60 6.55 -15.86
CA TYR A 238 -2.65 6.01 -16.72
C TYR A 238 -2.53 6.43 -18.19
N ARG A 239 -1.99 7.63 -18.46
CA ARG A 239 -1.85 8.15 -19.83
C ARG A 239 -0.96 7.26 -20.70
N LEU A 240 0.08 6.67 -20.12
CA LEU A 240 1.05 5.84 -20.83
C LEU A 240 0.57 4.39 -20.98
N CYS A 241 -0.09 3.88 -19.96
CA CYS A 241 -0.77 2.60 -19.99
C CYS A 241 -2.15 2.74 -19.33
N ALA A 242 -3.21 2.65 -20.15
CA ALA A 242 -4.61 2.87 -19.77
C ALA A 242 -5.20 1.69 -18.96
N HIS A 243 -4.45 1.18 -18.00
CA HIS A 243 -4.87 0.18 -17.04
C HIS A 243 -5.50 0.84 -15.81
N LYS A 244 -6.63 0.34 -15.30
CA LYS A 244 -7.39 0.98 -14.20
C LYS A 244 -6.69 0.95 -12.83
N ARG A 245 -5.56 0.24 -12.69
CA ARG A 245 -4.65 0.38 -11.54
C ARG A 245 -3.76 1.62 -11.60
N ASN A 246 -3.66 2.28 -12.76
CA ASN A 246 -2.83 3.46 -12.94
C ASN A 246 -3.61 4.76 -12.69
N VAL A 247 -2.88 5.80 -12.28
CA VAL A 247 -3.42 7.08 -11.84
C VAL A 247 -3.70 8.01 -13.03
N PRO A 248 -4.95 8.47 -13.24
CA PRO A 248 -5.32 9.38 -14.33
C PRO A 248 -4.90 10.83 -14.05
N ASP A 249 -4.77 11.63 -15.11
CA ASP A 249 -4.20 12.99 -15.05
C ASP A 249 -4.95 13.93 -14.11
N ASN A 250 -6.28 13.84 -14.05
CA ASN A 250 -7.10 14.62 -13.13
C ASN A 250 -6.78 14.30 -11.66
N ILE A 251 -6.43 13.05 -11.34
CA ILE A 251 -5.98 12.63 -10.01
C ILE A 251 -4.54 13.08 -9.79
N LEU A 252 -3.65 12.98 -10.78
CA LEU A 252 -2.28 13.51 -10.68
C LEU A 252 -2.25 15.03 -10.37
N GLN A 253 -3.18 15.80 -10.93
CA GLN A 253 -3.35 17.21 -10.58
C GLN A 253 -3.78 17.40 -9.12
N MET A 254 -4.63 16.54 -8.59
CA MET A 254 -5.02 16.55 -7.17
C MET A 254 -3.86 16.11 -6.27
N VAL A 255 -3.05 15.13 -6.70
CA VAL A 255 -1.82 14.70 -6.02
C VAL A 255 -0.88 15.88 -5.83
N ASN A 256 -0.64 16.68 -6.88
CA ASN A 256 0.16 17.89 -6.79
C ASN A 256 -0.42 18.89 -5.77
N LYS A 257 -1.72 19.21 -5.89
CA LYS A 257 -2.40 20.17 -4.99
C LYS A 257 -2.36 19.75 -3.52
N THR A 258 -2.40 18.45 -3.25
CA THR A 258 -2.39 17.87 -1.90
C THR A 258 -0.99 17.47 -1.43
N ARG A 259 0.04 17.69 -2.25
CA ARG A 259 1.45 17.31 -1.99
C ARG A 259 1.63 15.81 -1.72
N SER A 260 0.72 15.01 -2.25
CA SER A 260 0.70 13.55 -2.15
C SER A 260 1.78 12.92 -3.04
N LEU A 261 1.95 11.60 -2.95
CA LEU A 261 3.03 10.87 -3.61
C LEU A 261 2.48 9.69 -4.42
N VAL A 262 2.99 9.52 -5.64
CA VAL A 262 2.78 8.32 -6.46
C VAL A 262 4.10 7.54 -6.53
N MET A 263 4.07 6.30 -6.06
CA MET A 263 5.21 5.40 -6.04
C MET A 263 5.02 4.39 -7.18
N VAL A 264 5.91 4.47 -8.19
CA VAL A 264 5.70 3.82 -9.49
C VAL A 264 5.86 2.31 -9.40
N ASN A 265 4.86 1.59 -9.93
CA ASN A 265 4.79 0.13 -10.03
C ASN A 265 5.54 -0.36 -11.28
N PHE A 266 6.22 -1.51 -11.17
CA PHE A 266 7.02 -2.06 -12.26
C PHE A 266 6.33 -3.19 -13.04
N TYR A 267 5.14 -3.64 -12.67
CA TYR A 267 4.42 -4.71 -13.36
C TYR A 267 4.24 -4.43 -14.86
N ASN A 268 4.59 -5.37 -15.73
CA ASN A 268 4.63 -5.11 -17.18
C ASN A 268 3.27 -4.70 -17.74
N ASP A 269 2.19 -5.31 -17.25
CA ASP A 269 0.83 -4.99 -17.68
C ASP A 269 0.39 -3.58 -17.25
N TYR A 270 1.04 -2.98 -16.23
CA TYR A 270 0.76 -1.63 -15.75
C TYR A 270 1.74 -0.60 -16.32
N VAL A 271 2.91 -1.04 -16.78
CA VAL A 271 3.93 -0.19 -17.41
C VAL A 271 3.70 -0.09 -18.92
N SER A 272 3.57 -1.22 -19.59
CA SER A 272 3.50 -1.27 -21.06
C SER A 272 2.10 -1.58 -21.61
N CYS A 273 1.16 -1.96 -20.72
CA CYS A 273 -0.14 -2.54 -21.10
C CYS A 273 0.00 -3.80 -21.98
N LYS A 274 1.15 -4.49 -21.86
CA LYS A 274 1.54 -5.70 -22.58
C LYS A 274 2.32 -6.59 -21.62
N LYS A 275 2.51 -7.85 -22.04
CA LYS A 275 3.30 -8.84 -21.29
C LYS A 275 4.77 -8.44 -21.12
N ASP A 276 5.32 -7.73 -22.09
CA ASP A 276 6.73 -7.35 -22.12
C ASP A 276 6.87 -5.85 -21.89
N ALA A 277 7.64 -5.47 -20.88
CA ALA A 277 8.07 -4.10 -20.63
C ALA A 277 9.59 -4.05 -20.43
N ASN A 278 10.16 -2.85 -20.45
CA ASN A 278 11.57 -2.63 -20.11
C ASN A 278 11.75 -1.43 -19.17
N LEU A 279 12.93 -1.32 -18.57
CA LEU A 279 13.33 -0.26 -17.65
C LEU A 279 13.07 1.16 -18.19
N SER A 280 13.32 1.41 -19.47
CA SER A 280 13.07 2.72 -20.08
C SER A 280 11.58 3.09 -20.04
N GLN A 281 10.67 2.13 -20.18
CA GLN A 281 9.24 2.40 -20.06
C GLN A 281 8.82 2.73 -18.63
N VAL A 282 9.48 2.15 -17.62
CA VAL A 282 9.28 2.57 -16.22
C VAL A 282 9.74 4.01 -16.01
N ALA A 283 10.89 4.38 -16.59
CA ALA A 283 11.37 5.75 -16.57
C ALA A 283 10.41 6.73 -17.29
N ASP A 284 9.68 6.28 -18.33
CA ASP A 284 8.62 7.10 -18.96
C ASP A 284 7.49 7.43 -17.97
N HIS A 285 7.06 6.48 -17.13
CA HIS A 285 6.07 6.73 -16.09
C HIS A 285 6.57 7.71 -15.02
N LEU A 286 7.82 7.55 -14.58
CA LEU A 286 8.44 8.47 -13.62
C LEU A 286 8.52 9.90 -14.19
N ASP A 287 8.97 10.05 -15.45
CA ASP A 287 8.98 11.34 -16.16
C ASP A 287 7.59 11.94 -16.27
N TYR A 288 6.60 11.15 -16.66
CA TYR A 288 5.25 11.62 -16.87
C TYR A 288 4.62 12.12 -15.56
N ILE A 289 4.78 11.37 -14.46
CA ILE A 289 4.30 11.77 -13.15
C ILE A 289 5.04 13.03 -12.68
N LYS A 290 6.36 13.10 -12.82
CA LYS A 290 7.14 14.31 -12.50
C LYS A 290 6.61 15.53 -13.25
N ASN A 291 6.38 15.41 -14.55
CA ASN A 291 5.93 16.52 -15.39
C ASN A 291 4.48 16.95 -15.11
N THR A 292 3.62 16.02 -14.68
CA THR A 292 2.18 16.28 -14.47
C THR A 292 1.86 16.68 -13.03
N ALA A 293 2.43 15.95 -12.06
CA ALA A 293 2.18 16.11 -10.63
C ALA A 293 3.31 16.87 -9.89
N GLY A 294 4.42 17.17 -10.57
CA GLY A 294 5.59 17.83 -10.00
C GLY A 294 6.63 16.83 -9.45
N PRO A 295 7.91 17.25 -9.32
CA PRO A 295 8.99 16.38 -8.82
C PRO A 295 8.81 15.96 -7.35
N GLY A 296 7.99 16.68 -6.58
CA GLY A 296 7.64 16.28 -5.22
C GLY A 296 6.70 15.08 -5.13
N ALA A 297 6.07 14.68 -6.24
CA ALA A 297 4.97 13.71 -6.25
C ALA A 297 5.34 12.31 -6.77
N VAL A 298 6.64 12.02 -6.92
CA VAL A 298 7.14 10.78 -7.54
C VAL A 298 8.06 9.99 -6.60
N GLY A 299 7.92 8.67 -6.57
CA GLY A 299 8.75 7.73 -5.80
C GLY A 299 8.70 6.32 -6.40
N PHE A 300 9.21 5.32 -5.67
CA PHE A 300 9.35 3.94 -6.14
C PHE A 300 8.50 2.96 -5.32
N GLY A 301 7.74 2.11 -6.00
CA GLY A 301 6.85 1.12 -5.39
C GLY A 301 6.77 -0.09 -6.28
N GLY A 302 7.89 -0.80 -6.39
CA GLY A 302 8.17 -1.70 -7.51
C GLY A 302 7.19 -2.87 -7.64
N ASP A 303 6.51 -3.24 -6.55
CA ASP A 303 5.61 -4.39 -6.51
C ASP A 303 6.36 -5.73 -6.72
N TYR A 304 7.64 -5.74 -6.34
CA TYR A 304 8.46 -6.94 -6.37
C TYR A 304 7.88 -8.01 -5.44
N ASP A 305 8.01 -9.27 -5.85
CA ASP A 305 7.38 -10.44 -5.24
C ASP A 305 5.84 -10.44 -5.20
N GLY A 306 5.16 -9.39 -5.69
CA GLY A 306 3.69 -9.29 -5.77
C GLY A 306 3.13 -9.62 -7.15
N VAL A 307 3.98 -9.54 -8.18
CA VAL A 307 3.58 -9.65 -9.59
C VAL A 307 4.25 -10.81 -10.31
N GLU A 308 3.60 -11.29 -11.38
CA GLU A 308 4.07 -12.46 -12.14
C GLU A 308 5.24 -12.15 -13.09
N ASN A 309 5.40 -10.89 -13.49
CA ASN A 309 6.44 -10.46 -14.42
C ASN A 309 6.90 -9.04 -14.10
N VAL A 310 8.14 -8.75 -14.47
CA VAL A 310 8.79 -7.45 -14.25
C VAL A 310 9.54 -7.04 -15.53
N PRO A 311 9.91 -5.76 -15.68
CA PRO A 311 10.47 -5.25 -16.92
C PRO A 311 11.87 -5.78 -17.14
N THR A 312 12.27 -5.95 -18.40
CA THR A 312 13.67 -6.22 -18.73
C THR A 312 14.57 -5.08 -18.26
N GLY A 313 15.65 -5.39 -17.56
CA GLY A 313 16.53 -4.47 -16.83
C GLY A 313 16.07 -4.15 -15.40
N LEU A 314 14.92 -4.68 -14.97
CA LEU A 314 14.35 -4.54 -13.64
C LEU A 314 13.91 -5.91 -13.09
N GLU A 315 14.76 -6.92 -13.26
CA GLU A 315 14.43 -8.32 -12.94
C GLU A 315 14.23 -8.57 -11.44
N ASP A 316 14.88 -7.78 -10.59
CA ASP A 316 14.83 -7.95 -9.15
C ASP A 316 15.27 -6.69 -8.40
N VAL A 317 15.14 -6.69 -7.06
CA VAL A 317 15.46 -5.52 -6.22
C VAL A 317 16.91 -5.05 -6.31
N SER A 318 17.81 -5.74 -7.02
CA SER A 318 19.20 -5.30 -7.20
C SER A 318 19.42 -4.31 -8.36
N THR A 319 18.38 -4.07 -9.16
CA THR A 319 18.44 -3.35 -10.44
C THR A 319 18.08 -1.86 -10.35
N TYR A 320 17.64 -1.36 -9.19
CA TYR A 320 17.33 0.07 -9.01
C TYR A 320 18.45 1.04 -9.46
N PRO A 321 19.76 0.77 -9.25
CA PRO A 321 20.81 1.66 -9.74
C PRO A 321 20.78 1.89 -11.25
N ASP A 322 20.34 0.90 -12.01
CA ASP A 322 20.25 1.01 -13.47
C ASP A 322 19.08 1.93 -13.89
N LEU A 323 17.98 1.90 -13.13
CA LEU A 323 16.86 2.84 -13.33
C LEU A 323 17.24 4.27 -12.93
N ILE A 324 17.99 4.44 -11.84
CA ILE A 324 18.52 5.76 -11.48
C ILE A 324 19.48 6.29 -12.55
N ALA A 325 20.32 5.43 -13.12
CA ALA A 325 21.19 5.80 -14.24
C ALA A 325 20.38 6.25 -15.47
N GLU A 326 19.24 5.62 -15.76
CA GLU A 326 18.30 6.06 -16.80
C GLU A 326 17.72 7.45 -16.50
N LEU A 327 17.27 7.72 -15.27
CA LEU A 327 16.74 9.03 -14.90
C LEU A 327 17.81 10.14 -15.04
N LEU A 328 19.05 9.86 -14.62
CA LEU A 328 20.17 10.79 -14.80
C LEU A 328 20.46 11.05 -16.29
N ARG A 329 20.42 10.01 -17.13
CA ARG A 329 20.55 10.14 -18.60
C ARG A 329 19.44 11.00 -19.19
N ARG A 330 18.23 10.93 -18.62
CA ARG A 330 17.06 11.77 -18.94
C ARG A 330 17.11 13.16 -18.29
N LYS A 331 18.27 13.55 -17.76
CA LYS A 331 18.53 14.87 -17.18
C LYS A 331 17.71 15.18 -15.93
N TRP A 332 17.31 14.16 -15.17
CA TRP A 332 16.89 14.40 -13.79
C TRP A 332 18.06 14.99 -13.02
N THR A 333 17.77 16.03 -12.24
CA THR A 333 18.79 16.61 -11.38
C THR A 333 19.11 15.66 -10.23
N VAL A 334 20.30 15.78 -9.65
CA VAL A 334 20.67 15.01 -8.46
C VAL A 334 19.66 15.21 -7.31
N THR A 335 19.11 16.42 -7.17
CA THR A 335 18.08 16.73 -6.18
C THR A 335 16.79 15.97 -6.48
N GLU A 336 16.27 16.02 -7.71
CA GLU A 336 15.05 15.28 -8.09
C GLU A 336 15.21 13.76 -7.89
N VAL A 337 16.40 13.22 -8.21
CA VAL A 337 16.70 11.80 -7.97
C VAL A 337 16.70 11.48 -6.48
N LYS A 338 17.37 12.27 -5.63
CA LYS A 338 17.37 12.08 -4.17
C LYS A 338 15.97 12.23 -3.57
N ASP A 339 15.17 13.15 -4.11
CA ASP A 339 13.79 13.35 -3.72
C ASP A 339 12.94 12.12 -4.04
N ALA A 340 13.04 11.60 -5.26
CA ALA A 340 12.34 10.36 -5.65
C ALA A 340 12.81 9.13 -4.87
N LEU A 341 14.12 9.03 -4.58
CA LEU A 341 14.71 7.93 -3.84
C LEU A 341 14.15 7.82 -2.42
N ALA A 342 14.06 8.93 -1.69
CA ALA A 342 13.66 8.89 -0.29
C ALA A 342 12.93 10.14 0.21
N TYR A 343 13.37 11.34 -0.18
CA TYR A 343 12.91 12.55 0.52
C TYR A 343 11.44 12.90 0.25
N ASN A 344 10.87 12.51 -0.88
CA ASN A 344 9.44 12.67 -1.14
C ASN A 344 8.59 11.81 -0.19
N LEU A 345 8.97 10.54 0.03
CA LEU A 345 8.30 9.68 0.99
C LEU A 345 8.50 10.20 2.41
N LEU A 346 9.74 10.53 2.80
CA LEU A 346 10.02 11.05 4.14
C LEU A 346 9.21 12.33 4.43
N ARG A 347 9.07 13.23 3.45
CA ARG A 347 8.23 14.42 3.56
C ARG A 347 6.77 14.05 3.81
N VAL A 348 6.18 13.17 3.00
CA VAL A 348 4.79 12.75 3.18
C VAL A 348 4.59 12.11 4.56
N PHE A 349 5.51 11.23 4.96
CA PHE A 349 5.42 10.56 6.25
C PHE A 349 5.52 11.55 7.42
N GLU A 350 6.44 12.52 7.36
CA GLU A 350 6.56 13.60 8.36
C GLU A 350 5.31 14.50 8.40
N GLU A 351 4.72 14.84 7.24
CA GLU A 351 3.48 15.62 7.16
C GLU A 351 2.30 14.84 7.78
N VAL A 352 2.24 13.53 7.57
CA VAL A 352 1.24 12.64 8.19
C VAL A 352 1.44 12.53 9.71
N GLU A 353 2.68 12.38 10.18
CA GLU A 353 3.01 12.39 11.61
C GLU A 353 2.63 13.72 12.26
N LYS A 354 2.81 14.86 11.58
CA LYS A 354 2.43 16.19 12.08
C LYS A 354 0.92 16.38 12.20
N VAL A 355 0.13 15.77 11.32
CA VAL A 355 -1.34 15.83 11.36
C VAL A 355 -1.92 14.93 12.45
N SER A 356 -1.18 13.90 12.89
CA SER A 356 -1.63 13.01 13.95
C SER A 356 -1.98 13.77 15.24
N ASN A 357 -3.00 13.30 15.95
CA ASN A 357 -3.46 13.90 17.20
C ASN A 357 -3.81 12.81 18.21
N HIS A 358 -2.79 12.33 18.92
CA HIS A 358 -2.94 11.30 19.95
C HIS A 358 -3.65 11.79 21.22
N SER A 359 -3.80 13.11 21.41
CA SER A 359 -4.57 13.69 22.52
C SER A 359 -6.07 13.76 22.22
N ALA A 360 -6.46 13.76 20.94
CA ALA A 360 -7.87 13.67 20.55
C ALA A 360 -8.43 12.28 20.87
N LEU A 361 -9.69 12.25 21.31
CA LEU A 361 -10.40 11.01 21.58
C LEU A 361 -10.46 10.15 20.31
N PRO A 362 -10.21 8.83 20.40
CA PRO A 362 -10.37 7.93 19.28
C PRO A 362 -11.78 7.94 18.70
N ASN A 363 -11.89 7.74 17.40
CA ASN A 363 -13.19 7.57 16.76
C ASN A 363 -13.81 6.22 17.17
N GLU A 364 -15.04 6.27 17.68
CA GLU A 364 -15.81 5.10 18.14
C GLU A 364 -17.07 4.84 17.30
N ASN A 365 -17.28 5.63 16.23
CA ASN A 365 -18.37 5.40 15.28
C ASN A 365 -18.23 3.99 14.68
N ARG A 366 -19.36 3.29 14.59
CA ARG A 366 -19.42 1.93 14.06
C ARG A 366 -20.13 1.94 12.71
N ILE A 367 -19.67 1.10 11.80
CA ILE A 367 -20.46 0.72 10.62
C ILE A 367 -21.78 0.09 11.08
N THR A 368 -22.87 0.27 10.34
CA THR A 368 -24.14 -0.35 10.75
C THR A 368 -24.09 -1.87 10.56
N TYR A 369 -24.84 -2.61 11.37
CA TYR A 369 -24.86 -4.08 11.26
C TYR A 369 -25.36 -4.55 9.88
N THR A 370 -26.28 -3.79 9.28
CA THR A 370 -26.85 -4.07 7.94
C THR A 370 -25.85 -3.87 6.81
N GLU A 371 -24.82 -3.05 6.99
CA GLU A 371 -23.73 -2.86 6.02
C GLU A 371 -22.64 -3.93 6.16
N LEU A 372 -22.59 -4.68 7.27
CA LEU A 372 -21.63 -5.76 7.44
C LEU A 372 -22.04 -7.00 6.63
N GLU A 373 -21.16 -7.43 5.73
CA GLU A 373 -21.38 -8.59 4.86
C GLU A 373 -20.86 -9.92 5.48
N GLY A 374 -21.24 -11.04 4.88
CA GLY A 374 -20.80 -12.40 5.26
C GLY A 374 -21.38 -12.98 6.55
N ASN A 375 -21.08 -14.26 6.81
CA ASN A 375 -21.73 -15.05 7.88
C ASN A 375 -20.81 -15.40 9.05
N CYS A 376 -19.52 -15.05 9.00
CA CYS A 376 -18.54 -15.36 10.05
C CYS A 376 -18.44 -14.24 11.11
N LYS A 377 -19.58 -13.76 11.62
CA LYS A 377 -19.63 -12.69 12.62
C LYS A 377 -20.81 -12.85 13.59
N THR A 378 -20.67 -12.26 14.77
CA THR A 378 -21.75 -12.13 15.77
C THR A 378 -22.18 -10.66 15.91
N HIS A 379 -23.39 -10.40 16.40
CA HIS A 379 -23.95 -9.04 16.51
C HIS A 379 -23.75 -8.39 17.89
N PHE A 380 -22.86 -8.91 18.74
CA PHE A 380 -22.64 -8.35 20.08
C PHE A 380 -22.29 -6.85 20.03
N GLY A 381 -22.99 -6.06 20.84
CA GLY A 381 -22.80 -4.62 20.91
C GLY A 381 -23.51 -3.81 19.81
N PHE A 382 -24.27 -4.44 18.92
CA PHE A 382 -25.28 -3.77 18.09
C PHE A 382 -26.64 -3.77 18.81
N PRO A 383 -27.46 -2.71 18.67
CA PRO A 383 -28.80 -2.70 19.23
C PRO A 383 -29.62 -3.83 18.60
N ASP A 384 -30.27 -4.61 19.46
CA ASP A 384 -31.01 -5.79 19.05
C ASP A 384 -32.32 -5.39 18.36
N HIS A 385 -32.46 -5.69 17.06
CA HIS A 385 -33.74 -5.55 16.38
C HIS A 385 -34.73 -6.67 16.74
N SER A 386 -34.33 -7.67 17.56
CA SER A 386 -35.20 -8.78 18.01
C SER A 386 -36.27 -8.39 19.03
N HIS A 387 -36.24 -7.17 19.58
CA HIS A 387 -37.17 -6.73 20.62
C HIS A 387 -37.94 -5.46 20.27
N GLN A 388 -38.49 -5.37 19.05
CA GLN A 388 -39.77 -4.67 18.90
C GLN A 388 -40.88 -5.59 19.39
N HIS A 389 -41.10 -5.59 20.71
CA HIS A 389 -42.37 -6.03 21.26
C HIS A 389 -43.47 -5.16 20.63
N LEU A 390 -44.17 -5.70 19.63
CA LEU A 390 -45.55 -5.32 19.38
C LEU A 390 -46.27 -5.41 20.74
N PRO A 391 -46.88 -4.33 21.26
CA PRO A 391 -47.69 -4.44 22.45
C PRO A 391 -48.79 -5.44 22.13
N GLY A 392 -48.73 -6.61 22.79
CA GLY A 392 -49.69 -7.68 22.59
C GLY A 392 -51.10 -7.13 22.79
N VAL A 393 -51.91 -7.20 21.73
CA VAL A 393 -53.35 -7.07 21.84
C VAL A 393 -53.80 -8.22 22.74
N LEU A 394 -54.11 -7.91 24.00
CA LEU A 394 -54.78 -8.82 24.92
C LEU A 394 -56.10 -9.27 24.27
N PRO A 395 -56.33 -10.57 24.02
CA PRO A 395 -57.66 -11.04 23.75
C PRO A 395 -58.42 -11.04 25.07
N ALA A 396 -59.33 -10.10 25.25
CA ALA A 396 -60.31 -10.14 26.32
C ALA A 396 -61.19 -11.38 26.10
N VAL A 397 -60.88 -12.45 26.83
CA VAL A 397 -61.69 -13.67 26.92
C VAL A 397 -63.02 -13.29 27.56
N LEU A 398 -64.10 -13.39 26.77
CA LEU A 398 -65.48 -13.36 27.27
C LEU A 398 -65.67 -14.50 28.28
N THR A 399 -65.86 -14.17 29.55
CA THR A 399 -66.42 -15.07 30.55
C THR A 399 -67.94 -15.07 30.43
N PHE A 400 -68.46 -16.02 29.65
CA PHE A 400 -69.82 -16.51 29.78
C PHE A 400 -69.80 -17.68 30.76
N LEU A 401 -70.57 -17.61 31.86
CA LEU A 401 -71.54 -18.63 32.30
C LEU A 401 -71.92 -18.49 33.79
N LEU A 402 -73.24 -18.39 33.99
CA LEU A 402 -74.06 -19.05 35.01
C LEU A 402 -73.97 -18.58 36.48
N SER A 403 -74.96 -17.78 36.88
CA SER A 403 -75.76 -18.09 38.08
C SER A 403 -77.20 -17.60 37.90
N LEU A 404 -78.05 -18.52 37.45
CA LEU A 404 -79.49 -18.56 37.73
C LEU A 404 -79.67 -19.68 38.76
N TRP A 405 -80.75 -19.60 39.56
CA TRP A 405 -81.17 -20.44 40.70
C TRP A 405 -80.61 -19.93 42.05
N LEU A 406 -81.39 -19.52 43.05
CA LEU A 406 -82.82 -19.71 43.42
C LEU A 406 -83.21 -18.70 44.53
N LEU A 407 -84.52 -18.44 44.62
CA LEU A 407 -85.32 -17.77 45.68
C LEU A 407 -85.47 -16.25 45.64
#